data_AF-A0A960NY17-F1
#
_entry.id   AF-A0A960NY17-F1
#
_cell.length_a   1.000
_cell.length_b   1.000
_cell.length_c   1.000
_cell.angle_alpha   90.00
_cell.angle_beta   90.00
_cell.angle_gamma   90.00
#
_symmetry.space_group_name_H-M   'P 1'
#
loop_
_entity.id
_entity.type
_entity.pdbx_description
1 polymer ?
#
loop_
_entity_poly.entity_id
_entity_poly.type
_entity_poly.pdbx_seq_one_letter_code
_entity_poly.pdbx_strand_id
1 'polypeptide(L)'
;MRYIIDGYNLFFKLEEDILPLKEKRESFISLLDDKVGNLCLNVTVVFDSHRENSEDVASQKRLKNLEVSFSPKNLSADQYILELLEWNSTNTTLVTSDKKLALLARSKGAKTESIEGFIKFILRRNKR
;
A
#
# COMPACT_ATOMS: atom_id res chain seq x y z
N MET A 1 -3.57 -12.80 -7.82
CA MET A 1 -2.79 -12.47 -6.61
C MET A 1 -2.84 -10.96 -6.42
N ARG A 2 -3.28 -10.52 -5.25
CA ARG A 2 -3.44 -9.10 -4.87
C ARG A 2 -2.26 -8.68 -4.00
N TYR A 3 -1.77 -7.46 -4.17
CA TYR A 3 -0.81 -6.84 -3.26
C TYR A 3 -1.50 -5.72 -2.49
N ILE A 4 -1.38 -5.73 -1.17
CA ILE A 4 -1.83 -4.63 -0.31
C ILE A 4 -0.58 -3.95 0.22
N ILE A 5 -0.43 -2.65 0.02
CA ILE A 5 0.74 -1.89 0.47
C ILE A 5 0.32 -0.97 1.60
N ASP A 6 1.06 -1.05 2.70
CA ASP A 6 0.99 -0.07 3.77
C ASP A 6 1.63 1.24 3.31
N GLY A 7 0.77 2.21 3.03
CA GLY A 7 1.12 3.49 2.49
C GLY A 7 1.81 4.42 3.49
N TYR A 8 1.55 4.30 4.79
CA TYR A 8 2.23 5.13 5.79
C TYR A 8 3.71 4.76 5.83
N ASN A 9 4.03 3.47 5.96
CA ASN A 9 5.41 3.01 5.92
C ASN A 9 6.09 3.25 4.56
N LEU A 10 5.33 3.21 3.45
CA LEU A 10 5.86 3.52 2.12
C LEU A 10 6.30 4.99 2.03
N PHE A 11 5.50 5.91 2.58
CA PHE A 11 5.80 7.34 2.57
C PHE A 11 6.82 7.75 3.62
N PHE A 12 6.76 7.22 4.84
CA PHE A 12 7.73 7.53 5.89
C PHE A 12 9.15 7.09 5.50
N LYS A 13 9.28 6.02 4.70
CA LYS A 13 10.56 5.61 4.15
C LYS A 13 11.06 6.50 3.00
N LEU A 14 10.16 7.24 2.36
CA LEU A 14 10.48 8.30 1.38
C LEU A 14 10.68 9.66 2.06
N GLU A 15 10.23 9.84 3.31
CA GLU A 15 10.31 11.08 4.10
C GLU A 15 11.73 11.44 4.55
N GLU A 16 12.63 10.48 4.71
CA GLU A 16 14.03 10.78 5.08
C GLU A 16 14.75 11.62 4.01
N ASP A 17 14.19 11.76 2.80
CA ASP A 17 14.86 12.37 1.65
C ASP A 17 14.17 13.63 1.04
N ILE A 18 13.68 14.57 1.87
CA ILE A 18 13.41 16.00 1.51
C ILE A 18 11.98 16.30 0.96
N LEU A 19 11.36 17.38 1.48
CA LEU A 19 10.10 18.05 1.05
C LEU A 19 10.06 18.40 -0.46
N PRO A 20 8.87 18.65 -1.09
CA PRO A 20 7.51 18.75 -0.53
C PRO A 20 6.69 17.46 -0.73
N LEU A 21 6.10 16.99 0.38
CA LEU A 21 5.44 15.68 0.56
C LEU A 21 4.34 15.34 -0.46
N LYS A 22 3.60 16.33 -0.96
CA LYS A 22 2.42 16.10 -1.81
C LYS A 22 2.80 15.77 -3.26
N GLU A 23 3.75 16.49 -3.83
CA GLU A 23 4.18 16.32 -5.22
C GLU A 23 4.99 15.04 -5.41
N LYS A 24 5.91 14.73 -4.48
CA LYS A 24 6.62 13.45 -4.48
C LYS A 24 5.67 12.27 -4.30
N ARG A 25 4.61 12.43 -3.48
CA ARG A 25 3.57 11.41 -3.35
C ARG A 25 2.85 11.17 -4.67
N GLU A 26 2.40 12.22 -5.33
CA GLU A 26 1.71 12.08 -6.62
C GLU A 26 2.64 11.51 -7.69
N SER A 27 3.91 11.94 -7.73
CA SER A 27 4.92 11.41 -8.64
C SER A 27 5.23 9.92 -8.37
N PHE A 28 5.39 9.53 -7.11
CA PHE A 28 5.62 8.15 -6.71
C PHE A 28 4.42 7.25 -7.00
N ILE A 29 3.21 7.72 -6.68
CA ILE A 29 1.97 7.00 -7.00
C ILE A 29 1.82 6.84 -8.51
N SER A 30 2.13 7.88 -9.30
CA SER A 30 2.11 7.82 -10.76
C SER A 30 3.15 6.82 -11.32
N LEU A 31 4.38 6.85 -10.80
CA LEU A 31 5.42 5.88 -11.14
C LEU A 31 4.97 4.46 -10.79
N LEU A 32 4.38 4.27 -9.60
CA LEU A 32 3.89 2.97 -9.17
C LEU A 32 2.74 2.49 -10.07
N ASP A 33 1.81 3.37 -10.45
CA ASP A 33 0.68 3.06 -11.36
C ASP A 33 1.16 2.59 -12.75
N ASP A 34 2.15 3.27 -13.33
CA ASP A 34 2.79 2.83 -14.58
C ASP A 34 3.44 1.45 -14.43
N LYS A 35 4.19 1.27 -13.35
CA LYS A 35 4.97 0.05 -13.10
C LYS A 35 4.08 -1.15 -12.80
N VAL A 36 3.01 -0.94 -12.05
CA VAL A 36 1.99 -1.94 -11.75
C VAL A 36 1.23 -2.32 -13.03
N GLY A 37 0.90 -1.34 -13.87
CA GLY A 37 0.28 -1.57 -15.18
C GLY A 37 1.13 -2.45 -16.10
N ASN A 38 2.42 -2.12 -16.23
CA ASN A 38 3.37 -2.89 -17.04
C ASN A 38 3.54 -4.34 -16.55
N LEU A 39 3.28 -4.60 -15.27
CA LEU A 39 3.37 -5.94 -14.67
C LEU A 39 2.01 -6.65 -14.53
N CYS A 40 0.91 -6.01 -14.95
CA CYS A 40 -0.46 -6.48 -14.78
C CYS A 40 -0.76 -6.94 -13.33
N LEU A 41 -0.21 -6.23 -12.34
CA LEU A 41 -0.40 -6.57 -10.92
C LEU A 41 -1.68 -5.91 -10.41
N ASN A 42 -2.39 -6.60 -9.52
CA ASN A 42 -3.49 -5.99 -8.77
C ASN A 42 -2.93 -5.46 -7.44
N VAL A 43 -2.80 -4.14 -7.33
CA VAL A 43 -2.18 -3.48 -6.17
C VAL A 43 -3.16 -2.49 -5.56
N THR A 44 -3.34 -2.59 -4.24
CA THR A 44 -4.07 -1.62 -3.43
C THR A 44 -3.10 -0.98 -2.44
N VAL A 45 -2.95 0.33 -2.45
CA VAL A 45 -2.21 1.08 -1.42
C VAL A 45 -3.19 1.59 -0.38
N VAL A 46 -2.93 1.31 0.89
CA VAL A 46 -3.76 1.77 2.00
C VAL A 46 -3.03 2.90 2.73
N PHE A 47 -3.62 4.10 2.78
CA PHE A 47 -3.09 5.22 3.55
C PHE A 47 -3.85 5.40 4.86
N ASP A 48 -3.13 5.84 5.89
CA ASP A 48 -3.77 6.36 7.11
C ASP A 48 -4.47 7.69 6.79
N SER A 49 -5.70 7.87 7.27
CA SER A 49 -6.39 9.14 7.16
C SER A 49 -5.88 10.09 8.24
N HIS A 50 -4.78 10.79 7.97
CA HIS A 50 -4.41 11.93 8.79
C HIS A 50 -5.44 13.05 8.62
N ARG A 51 -6.30 13.17 9.64
CA ARG A 51 -7.17 14.30 10.00
C ARG A 51 -6.76 15.58 9.27
N GLU A 52 -7.46 15.98 8.21
CA GLU A 52 -8.40 17.12 8.27
C GLU A 52 -9.57 17.03 7.26
N ASN A 53 -9.56 16.05 6.34
CA ASN A 53 -10.59 15.87 5.30
C ASN A 53 -11.12 14.41 5.20
N SER A 54 -11.03 13.63 6.29
CA SER A 54 -11.49 12.24 6.32
C SER A 54 -13.03 12.18 6.36
N GLU A 55 -13.63 11.63 5.31
CA GLU A 55 -15.05 11.23 5.30
C GLU A 55 -15.28 10.05 6.28
N ASP A 56 -16.52 9.84 6.73
CA ASP A 56 -16.88 8.71 7.60
C ASP A 56 -16.72 7.34 6.91
N VAL A 57 -16.54 7.34 5.58
CA VAL A 57 -16.37 6.16 4.73
C VAL A 57 -14.93 6.13 4.19
N ALA A 58 -14.37 4.92 4.02
CA ALA A 58 -13.09 4.73 3.36
C ALA A 58 -13.14 5.34 1.94
N SER A 59 -12.35 6.38 1.69
CA SER A 59 -12.28 6.98 0.36
C SER A 59 -11.37 6.14 -0.52
N GLN A 60 -11.87 5.76 -1.69
CA GLN A 60 -11.13 4.97 -2.67
C GLN A 60 -10.88 5.82 -3.91
N LYS A 61 -9.61 5.95 -4.27
CA LYS A 61 -9.16 6.56 -5.52
C LYS A 61 -8.58 5.47 -6.40
N ARG A 62 -9.28 5.15 -7.48
CA ARG A 62 -8.79 4.23 -8.50
C ARG A 62 -8.02 5.02 -9.58
N LEU A 63 -6.77 4.65 -9.81
CA LEU A 63 -5.94 5.12 -10.93
C LEU A 63 -6.09 4.13 -12.10
N LYS A 64 -5.21 4.18 -13.11
CA LYS A 64 -5.33 3.30 -14.29
C LYS A 64 -5.15 1.83 -13.92
N ASN A 65 -4.15 1.53 -13.10
CA ASN A 65 -3.75 0.17 -12.74
C ASN A 65 -3.60 -0.03 -11.22
N LEU A 66 -3.54 1.06 -10.45
CA LEU A 66 -3.38 1.09 -9.01
C LEU A 66 -4.67 1.52 -8.31
N GLU A 67 -5.02 0.84 -7.22
CA GLU A 67 -6.07 1.29 -6.31
C GLU A 67 -5.44 1.94 -5.09
N VAL A 68 -5.97 3.09 -4.68
CA VAL A 68 -5.56 3.78 -3.47
C VAL A 68 -6.77 3.85 -2.55
N SER A 69 -6.67 3.30 -1.35
CA SER A 69 -7.71 3.36 -0.32
C SER A 69 -7.18 4.16 0.85
N PHE A 70 -8.00 5.06 1.38
CA PHE A 70 -7.74 5.72 2.65
C PHE A 70 -8.56 5.00 3.72
N SER A 71 -7.95 4.78 4.88
CA SER A 71 -8.65 4.23 6.04
C SER A 71 -9.70 5.20 6.58
N PRO A 72 -10.80 4.71 7.19
CA PRO A 72 -11.81 5.56 7.83
C PRO A 72 -11.24 6.40 9.00
N LYS A 73 -11.90 7.51 9.34
CA LYS A 73 -11.50 8.45 10.41
C LYS A 73 -11.27 7.82 11.80
N ASN A 74 -11.91 6.68 12.07
CA ASN A 74 -11.86 5.99 13.36
C ASN A 74 -11.14 4.62 13.30
N LEU A 75 -10.53 4.28 12.17
CA LEU A 75 -9.93 2.97 11.96
C LEU A 75 -8.51 3.15 11.43
N SER A 76 -7.55 2.56 12.11
CA SER A 76 -6.15 2.64 11.67
C SER A 76 -5.96 1.90 10.35
N ALA A 77 -4.98 2.33 9.54
CA ALA A 77 -4.60 1.64 8.31
C ALA A 77 -4.30 0.15 8.56
N ASP A 78 -3.59 -0.16 9.66
CA ASP A 78 -3.30 -1.53 10.10
C ASP A 78 -4.57 -2.36 10.26
N GLN A 79 -5.55 -1.83 10.99
CA GLN A 79 -6.80 -2.52 11.27
C GLN A 79 -7.64 -2.69 10.00
N TYR A 80 -7.64 -1.69 9.11
CA TYR A 80 -8.31 -1.77 7.82
C TYR A 80 -7.69 -2.85 6.92
N ILE A 81 -6.36 -2.94 6.90
CA ILE A 81 -5.64 -3.98 6.17
C ILE A 81 -6.02 -5.37 6.72
N LEU A 82 -6.10 -5.52 8.04
CA LEU A 82 -6.48 -6.79 8.66
C LEU A 82 -7.91 -7.19 8.29
N GLU A 83 -8.86 -6.25 8.28
CA GLU A 83 -10.23 -6.49 7.82
C GLU A 83 -10.25 -6.91 6.33
N LEU A 84 -9.48 -6.24 5.46
CA LEU A 84 -9.34 -6.63 4.06
C LEU A 84 -8.78 -8.06 3.88
N LEU A 85 -7.91 -8.48 4.79
CA LEU A 85 -7.32 -9.81 4.78
C LEU A 85 -8.27 -10.89 5.30
N GLU A 86 -9.28 -10.56 6.11
CA GLU A 86 -10.26 -11.55 6.60
C GLU A 86 -11.08 -12.19 5.47
N TRP A 87 -11.41 -11.40 4.45
CA TRP A 87 -12.23 -11.88 3.34
C TRP A 87 -11.43 -12.71 2.32
N ASN A 88 -10.13 -12.46 2.17
CA ASN A 88 -9.31 -13.17 1.16
C ASN A 88 -7.80 -13.08 1.42
N SER A 89 -7.31 -13.77 2.44
CA SER A 89 -5.90 -13.74 2.83
C SER A 89 -4.97 -14.57 1.92
N THR A 90 -5.41 -15.74 1.47
CA THR A 90 -4.55 -16.76 0.81
C THR A 90 -4.02 -16.33 -0.56
N ASN A 91 -4.72 -15.43 -1.26
CA ASN A 91 -4.30 -14.87 -2.54
C ASN A 91 -3.79 -13.43 -2.43
N THR A 92 -3.46 -12.99 -1.21
CA THR A 92 -3.04 -11.63 -0.91
C THR A 92 -1.63 -11.59 -0.32
N THR A 93 -0.81 -10.68 -0.84
CA THR A 93 0.51 -10.34 -0.29
C THR A 93 0.44 -8.97 0.35
N LEU A 94 0.65 -8.89 1.66
CA LEU A 94 0.81 -7.63 2.37
C LEU A 94 2.26 -7.15 2.25
N VAL A 95 2.45 -5.93 1.78
CA VAL A 95 3.72 -5.23 1.70
C VAL A 95 3.76 -4.20 2.83
N THR A 96 4.52 -4.48 3.87
CA THR A 96 4.71 -3.57 5.01
C THR A 96 6.11 -3.73 5.60
N SER A 97 6.61 -2.69 6.28
CA SER A 97 7.82 -2.79 7.10
C SER A 97 7.51 -3.04 8.58
N ASP A 98 6.23 -2.96 8.99
CA ASP A 98 5.81 -3.23 10.35
C ASP A 98 5.80 -4.74 10.64
N LYS A 99 6.62 -5.16 11.60
CA LYS A 99 6.75 -6.57 12.01
C LYS A 99 5.48 -7.10 12.69
N LYS A 100 4.76 -6.29 13.45
CA LYS A 100 3.51 -6.67 14.13
C LYS A 100 2.41 -6.88 13.08
N LEU A 101 2.22 -5.94 12.17
CA LEU A 101 1.21 -6.06 11.12
C LEU A 101 1.50 -7.26 10.20
N ALA A 102 2.78 -7.45 9.82
CA ALA A 102 3.18 -8.61 9.04
C ALA A 102 2.93 -9.93 9.79
N LEU A 103 3.15 -9.98 11.10
CA LEU A 103 2.87 -11.19 11.89
C LEU A 103 1.38 -11.50 11.90
N LEU A 104 0.53 -10.50 12.12
CA LEU A 104 -0.93 -10.63 12.13
C LEU A 104 -1.49 -11.04 10.75
N ALA A 105 -0.93 -10.49 9.67
CA ALA A 105 -1.29 -10.87 8.32
C ALA A 105 -0.92 -12.33 8.01
N ARG A 106 0.27 -12.77 8.44
CA ARG A 106 0.68 -14.19 8.31
C ARG A 106 -0.22 -15.12 9.12
N SER A 107 -0.62 -14.74 10.34
CA SER A 107 -1.54 -15.55 11.13
C SER A 107 -2.92 -15.69 10.48
N LYS A 108 -3.32 -14.75 9.63
CA LYS A 108 -4.54 -14.84 8.82
C LYS A 108 -4.35 -15.64 7.52
N GLY A 109 -3.13 -16.09 7.20
CA GLY A 109 -2.82 -16.87 5.99
C GLY A 109 -2.34 -16.04 4.79
N ALA A 110 -2.09 -14.75 4.97
CA ALA A 110 -1.56 -13.88 3.93
C ALA A 110 -0.04 -14.03 3.77
N LYS A 111 0.45 -13.85 2.55
CA LYS A 111 1.88 -13.66 2.33
C LYS A 111 2.28 -12.26 2.78
N THR A 112 3.52 -12.09 3.18
CA THR A 112 4.04 -10.77 3.54
C THR A 112 5.38 -10.52 2.88
N GLU A 113 5.60 -9.29 2.43
CA GLU A 113 6.83 -8.83 1.80
C GLU A 113 7.23 -7.49 2.42
N SER A 114 8.53 -7.21 2.45
CA SER A 114 9.01 -5.90 2.90
C SER A 114 8.83 -4.86 1.80
N ILE A 115 8.63 -3.60 2.18
CA ILE A 115 8.53 -2.49 1.21
C ILE A 115 9.76 -2.42 0.31
N GLU A 116 10.95 -2.58 0.86
CA GLU A 116 12.18 -2.60 0.06
C GLU A 116 12.22 -3.76 -0.94
N GLY A 117 11.79 -4.96 -0.52
CA GLY A 117 11.74 -6.14 -1.37
C GLY A 117 10.81 -5.91 -2.55
N PHE A 118 9.63 -5.37 -2.26
CA PHE A 118 8.62 -5.07 -3.26
C PHE A 118 9.08 -3.97 -4.23
N ILE A 119 9.67 -2.88 -3.74
CA ILE A 119 10.22 -1.82 -4.59
C ILE A 119 11.34 -2.39 -5.48
N LYS A 120 12.27 -3.16 -4.92
CA LYS A 120 13.33 -3.82 -5.71
C LYS A 120 12.75 -4.77 -6.75
N PHE A 121 11.69 -5.51 -6.41
CA PHE A 121 11.00 -6.41 -7.32
C PHE A 121 10.39 -5.67 -8.52
N ILE A 122 9.68 -4.57 -8.27
CA ILE A 122 9.09 -3.74 -9.32
C ILE A 122 10.16 -3.07 -10.17
N LEU A 123 11.19 -2.48 -9.55
CA LEU A 123 12.27 -1.78 -10.26
C LEU A 123 13.11 -2.75 -11.09
N ARG A 124 13.43 -3.95 -10.57
CA ARG A 124 14.25 -4.93 -11.29
C ARG A 124 13.57 -5.47 -12.53
N ARG A 125 12.23 -5.61 -12.51
CA ARG A 125 11.47 -6.07 -13.68
C ARG A 125 11.35 -5.04 -14.81
N ASN A 126 11.80 -3.80 -14.62
CA ASN A 126 11.81 -2.75 -15.66
C ASN A 126 13.05 -2.74 -16.55
N LYS A 127 14.04 -3.61 -16.33
CA LYS A 127 15.22 -3.71 -17.21
C LYS A 127 14.99 -4.65 -18.41
N ARG A 128 13.85 -4.53 -19.10
CA ARG A 128 13.64 -5.21 -20.39
C ARG A 128 13.41 -4.20 -21.49
#